data_AF-A0A5C6M3V8-F1
#
_entry.id   AF-A0A5C6M3V8-F1
#
_cell.length_a   1.000
_cell.length_b   1.000
_cell.length_c   1.000
_cell.angle_alpha   90.00
_cell.angle_beta   90.00
_cell.angle_gamma   90.00
#
_symmetry.space_group_name_H-M   'P 1'
#
loop_
_entity.id
_entity.type
_entity.pdbx_description
1 polymer ?
#
loop_
_entity_poly.entity_id
_entity_poly.type
_entity_poly.pdbx_seq_one_letter_code
_entity_poly.pdbx_strand_id
1 'polypeptide(L)'
;MCQDLRCGSCWIGVAACVRRGLLGVLLLLFLPGARAAAQGLSPEQSLQKLHAAEGFRAELVAAEPLVRQPVAMEFDDRGRLWVIQYLQYPNPEGLQRVQV
;
A
#
# COMPACT_ATOMS: atom_id res chain seq x y z
N MET A 1 50.55 -46.27 -9.94
CA MET A 1 49.40 -47.18 -9.78
C MET A 1 48.26 -46.35 -9.19
N CYS A 2 47.13 -46.02 -9.82
CA CYS A 2 46.59 -45.98 -11.18
C CYS A 2 45.25 -45.20 -11.00
N GLN A 3 44.96 -44.14 -11.78
CA GLN A 3 43.93 -44.11 -12.84
C GLN A 3 42.51 -44.47 -12.34
N ASP A 4 41.48 -43.64 -12.54
CA ASP A 4 40.87 -43.51 -13.87
C ASP A 4 39.97 -42.27 -14.01
N LEU A 5 40.09 -41.65 -15.19
CA LEU A 5 39.09 -40.81 -15.84
C LEU A 5 38.05 -41.72 -16.53
N ARG A 6 36.74 -41.51 -16.34
CA ARG A 6 35.65 -41.79 -17.32
C ARG A 6 34.26 -41.61 -16.69
N CYS A 7 33.43 -40.70 -17.22
CA CYS A 7 32.11 -41.00 -17.81
C CYS A 7 31.34 -39.70 -18.12
N GLY A 8 31.34 -39.27 -19.39
CA GLY A 8 30.76 -38.02 -19.87
C GLY A 8 29.31 -38.16 -20.36
N SER A 9 28.34 -38.28 -19.45
CA SER A 9 26.91 -38.42 -19.82
C SER A 9 25.94 -37.49 -19.07
N CYS A 10 26.43 -36.52 -18.30
CA CYS A 10 25.56 -35.67 -17.46
C CYS A 10 24.94 -34.45 -18.19
N TRP A 11 25.34 -34.16 -19.43
CA TRP A 11 25.01 -32.88 -20.10
C TRP A 11 23.57 -32.78 -20.64
N ILE A 12 22.86 -33.90 -20.85
CA ILE A 12 21.51 -33.88 -21.45
C ILE A 12 20.42 -33.51 -20.41
N GLY A 13 20.63 -33.83 -19.13
CA GLY A 13 19.64 -33.58 -18.07
C GLY A 13 19.52 -32.12 -17.60
N VAL A 14 20.59 -31.32 -17.76
CA VAL A 14 20.64 -29.94 -17.25
C VAL A 14 19.76 -29.00 -18.08
N ALA A 15 19.73 -29.17 -19.41
CA ALA A 15 19.01 -28.29 -20.32
C ALA A 15 17.47 -28.35 -20.16
N ALA A 16 16.91 -29.53 -19.85
CA ALA A 16 15.48 -29.71 -19.66
C ALA A 16 14.96 -29.13 -18.33
N CYS A 17 15.80 -29.11 -17.29
CA CYS A 17 15.46 -28.57 -15.98
C CYS A 17 15.37 -27.03 -16.00
N VAL A 18 16.30 -26.38 -16.72
CA VAL A 18 16.35 -24.91 -16.88
C VAL A 18 15.12 -24.36 -17.62
N ARG A 19 14.61 -25.10 -18.62
CA ARG A 19 13.51 -24.65 -19.49
C ARG A 19 12.14 -24.64 -18.79
N ARG A 20 11.92 -25.49 -17.77
CA ARG A 20 10.71 -25.48 -16.93
C ARG A 20 10.74 -24.41 -15.84
N GLY A 21 11.93 -24.06 -15.34
CA GLY A 21 12.11 -22.98 -14.37
C GLY A 21 11.86 -21.59 -14.96
N LEU A 22 12.35 -21.34 -16.19
CA LEU A 22 12.25 -20.02 -16.83
C LEU A 22 10.80 -19.60 -17.16
N LEU A 23 9.92 -20.54 -17.54
CA LEU A 23 8.50 -20.27 -17.77
C LEU A 23 7.76 -19.92 -16.47
N GLY A 24 8.09 -20.58 -15.35
CA GLY A 24 7.53 -20.27 -14.03
C GLY A 24 8.00 -18.92 -13.48
N VAL A 25 9.28 -18.58 -13.69
CA VAL A 25 9.84 -17.27 -13.33
C VAL A 25 9.25 -16.14 -14.18
N LEU A 26 9.03 -16.37 -15.48
CA LEU A 26 8.38 -15.40 -16.35
C LEU A 26 6.92 -15.16 -15.93
N LEU A 27 6.19 -16.21 -15.53
CA LEU A 27 4.80 -16.09 -15.06
C LEU A 27 4.69 -15.29 -13.73
N LEU A 28 5.68 -15.40 -12.84
CA LEU A 28 5.77 -14.61 -11.61
C LEU A 28 6.07 -13.13 -11.85
N LEU A 29 6.78 -12.79 -12.93
CA LEU A 29 7.09 -11.41 -13.31
C LEU A 29 5.90 -10.67 -13.94
N PHE A 30 4.90 -11.39 -14.46
CA PHE A 30 3.70 -10.82 -15.09
C PHE A 30 2.45 -10.84 -14.21
N LEU A 31 2.55 -11.30 -12.95
CA LEU A 31 1.46 -11.13 -11.99
C LEU A 31 1.32 -9.63 -11.67
N PRO A 32 0.16 -9.00 -11.95
CA PRO A 32 -0.08 -7.65 -11.50
C PRO A 32 -0.02 -7.67 -9.98
N GLY A 33 0.97 -7.00 -9.40
CA GLY A 33 1.10 -6.90 -7.96
C GLY A 33 -0.23 -6.37 -7.41
N ALA A 34 -0.85 -7.14 -6.52
CA ALA A 34 -2.06 -6.72 -5.85
C ALA A 34 -1.76 -5.35 -5.20
N ARG A 35 -2.35 -4.29 -5.75
CA ARG A 35 -2.29 -2.97 -5.11
C ARG A 35 -2.94 -3.16 -3.76
N ALA A 36 -2.17 -2.98 -2.69
CA ALA A 36 -2.72 -2.96 -1.34
C ALA A 36 -3.89 -1.97 -1.34
N ALA A 37 -5.10 -2.48 -1.14
CA ALA A 37 -6.27 -1.63 -0.97
C ALA A 37 -5.98 -0.70 0.21
N ALA A 38 -6.12 0.61 0.00
CA ALA A 38 -6.06 1.55 1.11
C ALA A 38 -7.08 1.06 2.16
N GLN A 39 -6.69 0.99 3.44
CA GLN A 39 -7.56 0.46 4.49
C GLN A 39 -8.77 1.37 4.79
N GLY A 40 -8.90 2.51 4.12
CA GLY A 40 -9.97 3.50 4.30
C GLY A 40 -11.11 3.36 3.30
N LEU A 41 -12.29 3.82 3.70
CA LEU A 41 -13.46 4.00 2.83
C LEU A 41 -13.26 5.21 1.92
N SER A 42 -13.98 5.28 0.79
CA SER A 42 -14.06 6.52 0.02
C SER A 42 -14.72 7.64 0.85
N PRO A 43 -14.52 8.92 0.50
CA PRO A 43 -15.21 10.03 1.18
C PRO A 43 -16.74 9.87 1.20
N GLU A 44 -17.33 9.44 0.09
CA GLU A 44 -18.78 9.23 -0.07
C GLU A 44 -19.26 8.06 0.79
N GLN A 45 -18.51 6.96 0.78
CA GLN A 45 -18.80 5.79 1.62
C GLN A 45 -18.66 6.11 3.12
N SER A 46 -17.72 6.99 3.48
CA SER A 46 -17.55 7.45 4.86
C SER A 46 -18.72 8.32 5.31
N LEU A 47 -19.17 9.24 4.45
CA LEU A 47 -20.32 10.11 4.74
C LEU A 47 -21.60 9.29 4.99
N GLN A 48 -21.84 8.23 4.22
CA GLN A 48 -22.99 7.33 4.41
C GLN A 48 -23.00 6.61 5.77
N LYS A 49 -21.84 6.51 6.45
CA LYS A 49 -21.72 5.89 7.77
C LYS A 49 -21.78 6.89 8.93
N LEU A 50 -21.83 8.19 8.66
CA LEU A 50 -22.00 9.20 9.70
C LEU A 50 -23.46 9.27 10.13
N HIS A 51 -23.70 9.17 11.43
CA HIS A 51 -25.02 9.34 12.03
C HIS A 51 -25.11 10.72 12.67
N ALA A 52 -25.91 11.61 12.07
CA ALA A 52 -26.24 12.89 12.66
C ALA A 52 -27.39 12.76 13.67
N ALA A 53 -27.43 13.64 14.67
CA ALA A 53 -28.57 13.76 15.56
C ALA A 53 -29.81 14.27 14.80
N GLU A 54 -31.00 14.06 15.37
CA GLU A 54 -32.25 14.55 14.79
C GLU A 54 -32.21 16.07 14.56
N GLY A 55 -32.65 16.51 13.38
CA GLY A 55 -32.60 17.92 12.97
C GLY A 55 -31.25 18.39 12.40
N PHE A 56 -30.21 17.55 12.39
CA PHE A 56 -28.90 17.86 11.81
C PHE A 56 -28.63 17.09 10.52
N ARG A 57 -27.72 17.61 9.69
CA ARG A 57 -27.23 16.96 8.47
C ARG A 57 -25.71 17.07 8.39
N ALA A 58 -25.07 16.05 7.82
CA ALA A 58 -23.64 16.04 7.53
C ALA A 58 -23.43 16.16 6.01
N GLU A 59 -22.43 16.93 5.59
CA GLU A 59 -22.06 17.13 4.19
C GLU A 59 -20.55 16.98 4.02
N LEU A 60 -20.13 16.40 2.89
CA LEU A 60 -18.71 16.30 2.53
C LEU A 60 -18.24 17.63 1.91
N VAL A 61 -17.35 18.33 2.61
CA VAL A 61 -16.84 19.65 2.18
C VAL A 61 -15.40 19.62 1.66
N ALA A 62 -14.57 18.70 2.14
CA ALA A 62 -13.19 18.53 1.71
C ALA A 62 -12.74 17.08 1.92
N ALA A 63 -11.91 16.58 1.02
CA ALA A 63 -11.31 15.25 1.07
C ALA A 63 -9.92 15.27 0.44
N GLU A 64 -9.23 14.14 0.44
CA GLU A 64 -7.97 14.00 -0.28
C GLU A 64 -8.17 14.21 -1.79
N PRO A 65 -7.24 14.89 -2.49
CA PRO A 65 -5.91 15.32 -2.02
C PRO A 65 -5.89 16.70 -1.34
N LEU A 66 -7.03 17.40 -1.22
CA LEU A 66 -7.09 18.78 -0.72
C LEU A 66 -6.74 18.88 0.77
N VAL A 67 -7.25 17.95 1.59
CA VAL A 67 -7.01 17.89 3.04
C VAL A 67 -6.65 16.47 3.43
N ARG A 68 -5.58 16.32 4.19
CA ARG A 68 -5.01 15.04 4.66
C ARG A 68 -4.66 15.14 6.13
N GLN A 69 -5.00 14.11 6.90
CA GLN A 69 -4.68 14.00 8.33
C GLN A 69 -4.99 15.29 9.14
N PRO A 70 -6.25 15.77 9.11
CA PRO A 70 -6.65 16.97 9.82
C PRO A 70 -6.60 16.74 11.34
N VAL A 71 -6.04 17.70 12.08
CA VAL A 71 -5.92 17.66 13.54
C VAL A 71 -6.84 18.70 14.20
N ALA A 72 -6.94 19.89 13.61
CA ALA A 72 -7.78 20.97 14.10
C ALA A 72 -8.31 21.81 12.93
N MET A 73 -9.47 22.44 13.11
CA MET A 73 -10.08 23.32 12.11
C MET A 73 -10.82 24.49 12.76
N GLU A 74 -10.82 25.65 12.13
CA GLU A 74 -11.49 26.86 12.62
C GLU A 74 -11.92 27.77 11.46
N PHE A 75 -13.01 28.54 11.64
CA PHE A 75 -13.43 29.57 10.70
C PHE A 75 -12.92 30.94 11.15
N ASP A 76 -12.37 31.73 10.22
CA ASP A 76 -12.02 33.12 10.51
C ASP A 76 -13.21 34.09 10.36
N ASP A 77 -12.97 35.36 10.70
CA ASP A 77 -13.94 36.47 10.60
C ASP A 77 -14.46 36.74 9.18
N ARG A 78 -13.74 36.24 8.17
CA ARG A 78 -14.10 36.32 6.75
C ARG A 78 -14.82 35.05 6.25
N GLY A 79 -15.10 34.09 7.13
CA GLY A 79 -15.80 32.85 6.82
C GLY A 79 -14.95 31.81 6.07
N ARG A 80 -13.62 31.92 6.09
CA ARG A 80 -12.73 30.91 5.50
C ARG A 80 -12.46 29.80 6.52
N LEU A 81 -12.49 28.54 6.06
CA LEU A 81 -12.11 27.38 6.87
C LEU A 81 -10.60 27.16 6.84
N TRP A 82 -9.96 27.22 8.00
CA TRP A 82 -8.56 26.86 8.22
C TRP A 82 -8.46 25.44 8.77
N VAL A 83 -7.51 24.65 8.29
CA VAL A 83 -7.28 23.27 8.71
C VAL A 83 -5.81 23.00 8.95
N ILE A 84 -5.46 22.51 10.14
CA ILE A 84 -4.11 22.05 10.47
C ILE A 84 -3.99 20.57 10.10
N GLN A 85 -2.96 20.23 9.33
CA GLN A 85 -2.67 18.88 8.85
C GLN A 85 -1.41 18.35 9.51
N TYR A 86 -1.43 17.10 10.00
CA TYR A 86 -0.25 16.42 10.51
C TYR A 86 0.10 15.23 9.62
N LEU A 87 0.91 15.49 8.58
CA LEU A 87 1.21 14.55 7.48
C LEU A 87 2.20 13.42 7.82
N GLN A 88 2.52 13.26 9.10
CA GLN A 88 3.54 12.35 9.60
C GLN A 88 2.93 11.08 10.23
N TYR A 89 1.62 10.96 10.31
CA TYR A 89 0.99 9.71 10.78
C TYR A 89 0.95 8.67 9.64
N PRO A 90 1.13 7.36 9.90
CA PRO A 90 1.49 6.76 11.18
C PRO A 90 2.98 6.80 11.50
N ASN A 91 3.86 7.16 10.55
CA ASN A 91 5.31 7.04 10.66
C ASN A 91 5.98 8.41 10.79
N PRO A 92 6.10 8.95 12.02
CA PRO A 92 6.76 10.23 12.22
C PRO A 92 8.24 10.15 11.83
N GLU A 93 8.73 11.20 11.18
CA GLU A 93 10.13 11.26 10.77
C GLU A 93 11.04 11.29 11.99
N GLY A 94 12.14 10.52 11.94
CA GLY A 94 13.16 10.54 12.98
C GLY A 94 12.82 9.80 14.29
N LEU A 95 11.68 9.10 14.36
CA LEU A 95 11.30 8.32 15.54
C LEU A 95 11.21 6.82 15.24
N GLN A 96 11.75 6.00 16.13
CA GLN A 96 11.59 4.55 16.08
C GLN A 96 10.39 4.13 16.94
N ARG A 97 9.50 3.30 16.37
CA ARG A 97 8.40 2.70 17.13
C ARG A 97 8.98 1.73 18.16
N VAL A 98 8.75 2.01 19.44
CA VAL A 98 8.96 1.04 20.51
C VAL A 98 7.70 0.21 20.66
N GLN A 99 7.82 -1.12 20.66
CA GLN A 99 6.70 -2.01 20.97
C GLN A 99 6.48 -1.96 22.49
N VAL A 100 5.25 -1.63 22.89
CA VAL A 100 4.79 -1.68 24.28
C VAL A 100 4.12 -3.03 24.52
#